data_AF-A0A847BDF6-F1
#
_entry.id   AF-A0A847BDF6-F1
#
_cell.length_a   1.000
_cell.length_b   1.000
_cell.length_c   1.000
_cell.angle_alpha   90.00
_cell.angle_beta   90.00
_cell.angle_gamma   90.00
#
_symmetry.space_group_name_H-M   'P 1'
#
loop_
_entity.id
_entity.type
_entity.pdbx_description
1 polymer ?
#
loop_
_entity_poly.entity_id
_entity_poly.type
_entity_poly.pdbx_seq_one_letter_code
_entity_poly.pdbx_strand_id
1 'polypeptide(L)'
;YEAERLEFESYAVRLSPGEERRDLDTAEYAATLELLDDDSDHARAQLQWRLSLPLMVFILTLLAMPLSRVNPRQGRFAKLLPAIFLHVCYLSLLLAALDAIGRGTLPAVIGMWPIHLLFLLLGLGLLMHNQRRGMR
;
A
#
# COMPACT_ATOMS: atom_id res chain seq x y z
N TYR A 1 41.96 -4.79 -31.96
CA TYR A 1 41.63 -5.10 -30.56
C TYR A 1 42.93 -5.11 -29.80
N GLU A 2 43.27 -3.99 -29.17
CA GLU A 2 44.47 -3.83 -28.36
C GLU A 2 44.08 -4.30 -26.95
N ALA A 3 44.73 -5.36 -26.45
CA ALA A 3 44.42 -5.92 -25.14
C ALA A 3 45.15 -5.10 -24.08
N GLU A 4 44.39 -4.41 -23.23
CA GLU A 4 44.94 -3.69 -22.08
C GLU A 4 45.26 -4.70 -20.97
N ARG A 5 46.55 -4.82 -20.62
CA ARG A 5 47.04 -5.76 -19.60
C ARG A 5 47.34 -5.00 -18.30
N LEU A 6 46.55 -5.27 -17.28
CA LEU A 6 46.75 -4.73 -15.92
C LEU A 6 47.54 -5.76 -15.08
N GLU A 7 48.74 -5.40 -14.63
CA GLU A 7 49.51 -6.16 -13.64
C GLU A 7 49.33 -5.54 -12.26
N PHE A 8 49.06 -6.38 -11.25
CA PHE A 8 48.86 -5.93 -9.87
C PHE A 8 49.49 -6.93 -8.88
N GLU A 9 50.07 -6.41 -7.80
CA GLU A 9 50.67 -7.21 -6.73
C GLU A 9 49.61 -7.71 -5.74
N SER A 10 48.60 -6.89 -5.44
CA SER A 10 47.43 -7.26 -4.66
C SER A 10 46.20 -6.54 -5.21
N TYR A 11 45.13 -7.30 -5.44
CA TYR A 11 43.86 -6.77 -5.94
C TYR A 11 42.73 -7.20 -5.02
N ALA A 12 42.07 -6.22 -4.42
CA ALA A 12 40.91 -6.43 -3.57
C ALA A 12 39.70 -5.77 -4.22
N VAL A 13 38.73 -6.58 -4.64
CA VAL A 13 37.40 -6.11 -5.01
C VAL A 13 36.53 -6.21 -3.78
N ARG A 14 35.91 -5.08 -3.39
CA ARG A 14 34.80 -5.14 -2.46
C ARG A 14 33.64 -5.81 -3.20
N LEU A 15 33.45 -7.10 -2.94
CA LEU A 15 32.20 -7.76 -3.31
C LEU A 15 31.09 -7.04 -2.56
N SER A 16 30.11 -6.53 -3.29
CA SER A 16 28.89 -6.03 -2.66
C SER A 16 28.37 -7.15 -1.75
N PRO A 17 28.00 -6.85 -0.49
CA PRO A 17 27.31 -7.81 0.34
C PRO A 17 26.19 -8.45 -0.49
N GLY A 18 26.06 -9.78 -0.46
CA GLY A 18 25.03 -10.47 -1.24
C GLY A 18 23.67 -9.81 -0.98
N GLU A 19 22.94 -9.50 -2.05
CA GLU A 19 21.66 -8.76 -2.02
C GLU A 19 20.71 -9.31 -0.95
N GLU A 20 20.72 -10.64 -0.74
CA GLU A 20 19.93 -11.35 0.27
C GLU A 20 20.03 -10.79 1.70
N ARG A 21 21.22 -10.35 2.14
CA ARG A 21 21.39 -9.85 3.52
C ARG A 21 20.91 -8.42 3.69
N ARG A 22 20.89 -7.66 2.59
CA ARG A 22 20.42 -6.28 2.55
C ARG A 22 18.89 -6.22 2.53
N ASP A 23 18.24 -7.20 1.89
CA ASP A 23 16.80 -7.32 1.88
C ASP A 23 16.25 -7.52 3.30
N LEU A 24 16.86 -8.43 4.09
CA LEU A 24 16.39 -8.76 5.44
C LEU A 24 16.55 -7.66 6.50
N ASP A 25 17.47 -6.70 6.29
CA ASP A 25 17.67 -5.55 7.18
C ASP A 25 16.75 -4.36 6.84
N THR A 26 15.79 -4.54 5.93
CA THR A 26 14.85 -3.48 5.53
C THR A 26 13.77 -3.23 6.59
N ALA A 27 13.30 -1.99 6.71
CA ALA A 27 12.20 -1.58 7.61
C ALA A 27 10.92 -2.43 7.47
N GLU A 28 10.73 -3.12 6.35
CA GLU A 28 9.63 -4.08 6.15
C GLU A 28 9.68 -5.25 7.14
N TYR A 29 10.87 -5.77 7.43
CA TYR A 29 11.11 -6.92 8.30
C TYR A 29 11.35 -6.55 9.77
N ALA A 30 11.54 -5.26 10.06
CA ALA A 30 11.78 -4.77 11.41
C ALA A 30 10.58 -5.00 12.35
N ALA A 31 10.87 -5.19 13.64
CA ALA A 31 9.81 -5.31 14.64
C ALA A 31 9.05 -3.98 14.78
N THR A 32 7.74 -4.03 15.11
CA THR A 32 6.95 -2.80 15.27
C THR A 32 7.52 -1.86 16.34
N LEU A 33 8.16 -2.42 17.38
CA LEU A 33 8.81 -1.63 18.43
C LEU A 33 10.06 -0.89 17.93
N GLU A 34 10.87 -1.52 17.09
CA GLU A 34 12.06 -0.89 16.48
C GLU A 34 11.65 0.23 15.54
N LEU A 35 10.58 0.01 14.76
CA LEU A 35 10.01 1.03 13.86
C LEU A 35 9.46 2.25 14.60
N LEU A 36 9.06 2.12 15.87
CA LEU A 36 8.56 3.23 16.69
C LEU A 36 9.68 4.11 17.25
N ASP A 37 10.87 3.53 17.42
CA ASP A 37 12.07 4.24 17.91
C ASP A 37 12.88 4.85 16.76
N ASP A 38 12.62 4.40 15.52
CA ASP A 38 13.25 4.93 14.30
C ASP A 38 12.44 6.10 13.70
N ASP A 39 13.05 7.28 13.68
CA ASP A 39 12.48 8.51 13.10
C ASP A 39 12.58 8.57 11.56
N SER A 40 13.13 7.54 10.90
CA SER A 40 13.26 7.50 9.44
C SER A 40 11.91 7.52 8.72
N ASP A 41 11.84 8.18 7.56
CA ASP A 41 10.62 8.20 6.75
C ASP A 41 10.19 6.80 6.31
N HIS A 42 11.15 5.89 6.10
CA HIS A 42 10.88 4.48 5.84
C HIS A 42 10.19 3.78 7.00
N ALA A 43 10.66 3.98 8.24
CA ALA A 43 10.04 3.40 9.42
C ALA A 43 8.62 3.92 9.64
N ARG A 44 8.44 5.25 9.50
CA ARG A 44 7.12 5.90 9.58
C ARG A 44 6.17 5.41 8.50
N ALA A 45 6.65 5.19 7.28
CA ALA A 45 5.85 4.64 6.18
C ALA A 45 5.38 3.21 6.49
N GLN A 46 6.26 2.37 7.04
CA GLN A 46 5.93 0.99 7.42
C GLN A 46 4.95 0.92 8.58
N LEU A 47 5.07 1.79 9.59
CA LEU A 47 4.08 1.90 10.66
C LEU A 47 2.70 2.27 10.11
N GLN A 48 2.65 3.28 9.23
CA GLN A 48 1.40 3.68 8.57
C GLN A 48 0.83 2.57 7.71
N TRP A 49 1.67 1.86 6.95
CA TRP A 49 1.25 0.70 6.15
C TRP A 49 0.60 -0.38 7.02
N ARG A 50 1.23 -0.74 8.15
CA ARG A 50 0.68 -1.73 9.09
C ARG A 50 -0.68 -1.30 9.67
N LEU A 51 -0.86 -0.02 10.00
CA LEU A 51 -2.14 0.53 10.44
C LEU A 51 -3.18 0.65 9.32
N SER A 52 -2.71 0.84 8.09
CA SER A 52 -3.56 0.97 6.90
C SER A 52 -4.25 -0.34 6.56
N LEU A 53 -3.62 -1.50 6.79
CA LEU A 53 -4.20 -2.82 6.52
C LEU A 53 -5.53 -3.06 7.27
N PRO A 54 -5.61 -2.98 8.62
CA PRO A 54 -6.87 -3.16 9.32
C PRO A 54 -7.89 -2.07 8.94
N LEU A 55 -7.46 -0.82 8.81
CA LEU A 55 -8.34 0.28 8.42
C LEU A 55 -8.95 0.08 7.02
N MET A 56 -8.16 -0.42 6.07
CA MET A 56 -8.60 -0.78 4.73
C MET A 56 -9.69 -1.86 4.78
N VAL A 57 -9.54 -2.88 5.62
CA VAL A 57 -10.57 -3.94 5.79
C VAL A 57 -11.90 -3.34 6.24
N PHE A 58 -11.89 -2.44 7.23
CA PHE A 58 -13.12 -1.76 7.68
C PHE A 58 -13.76 -0.94 6.56
N ILE A 59 -12.99 -0.14 5.84
CA ILE A 59 -13.50 0.73 4.77
C ILE A 59 -14.06 -0.11 3.61
N LEU A 60 -13.35 -1.16 3.18
CA LEU A 60 -13.83 -2.05 2.12
C LEU A 60 -15.08 -2.82 2.54
N THR A 61 -15.21 -3.20 3.81
CA THR A 61 -16.42 -3.84 4.34
C THR A 61 -17.62 -2.90 4.25
N LEU A 62 -17.44 -1.62 4.59
CA LEU A 62 -18.46 -0.59 4.42
C LEU A 62 -18.82 -0.39 2.95
N LEU A 63 -17.83 -0.41 2.05
CA LEU A 63 -17.99 -0.28 0.61
C LEU A 63 -18.75 -1.47 0.00
N ALA A 64 -18.48 -2.68 0.50
CA ALA A 64 -19.05 -3.92 -0.01
C ALA A 64 -20.55 -4.03 0.31
N MET A 65 -21.01 -3.49 1.44
CA MET A 65 -22.42 -3.53 1.86
C MET A 65 -23.40 -3.02 0.78
N PRO A 66 -23.28 -1.78 0.24
CA PRO A 66 -24.16 -1.31 -0.82
C PRO A 66 -23.96 -2.05 -2.15
N LEU A 67 -22.75 -2.55 -2.43
CA LEU A 67 -22.44 -3.29 -3.66
C LEU A 67 -23.01 -4.72 -3.66
N SER A 68 -23.21 -5.31 -2.49
CA SER A 68 -23.75 -6.68 -2.31
C SER A 68 -25.19 -6.85 -2.80
N ARG A 69 -25.98 -5.76 -2.88
CA ARG A 69 -27.34 -5.82 -3.43
C ARG A 69 -27.29 -6.05 -4.94
N VAL A 70 -27.48 -7.31 -5.33
CA VAL A 70 -27.65 -7.75 -6.72
C VAL A 70 -29.13 -7.86 -7.05
N ASN A 71 -29.56 -7.26 -8.17
CA ASN A 71 -30.87 -7.55 -8.72
C ASN A 71 -30.87 -8.99 -9.24
N PRO A 72 -31.93 -9.80 -9.04
CA PRO A 72 -31.97 -11.22 -9.46
C PRO A 72 -31.68 -11.46 -10.96
N ARG A 73 -31.78 -10.41 -11.79
CA ARG A 73 -31.52 -10.40 -13.23
C ARG A 73 -30.08 -10.05 -13.61
N GLN A 74 -29.29 -9.51 -12.69
CA GLN A 74 -27.86 -9.27 -12.87
C GLN A 74 -27.12 -10.47 -12.29
N GLY A 75 -26.33 -11.17 -13.10
CA GLY A 75 -25.60 -12.35 -12.65
C GLY A 75 -24.80 -12.08 -11.37
N ARG A 76 -24.68 -13.08 -10.49
CA ARG A 76 -24.02 -13.01 -9.17
C ARG A 76 -22.64 -12.33 -9.18
N PHE A 77 -21.94 -12.40 -10.32
CA PHE A 77 -20.59 -11.87 -10.52
C PHE A 77 -20.53 -10.42 -11.01
N ALA A 78 -21.65 -9.82 -11.45
CA ALA A 78 -21.66 -8.47 -12.04
C ALA A 78 -21.18 -7.39 -11.06
N LYS A 79 -21.34 -7.60 -9.75
CA LYS A 79 -20.88 -6.70 -8.69
C LYS A 79 -19.50 -7.08 -8.12
N LEU A 80 -18.96 -8.26 -8.44
CA LEU A 80 -17.62 -8.64 -7.99
C LEU A 80 -16.55 -7.86 -8.72
N LEU A 81 -16.70 -7.65 -10.03
CA LEU A 81 -15.72 -6.90 -10.82
C LEU A 81 -15.47 -5.48 -10.27
N PRO A 82 -16.50 -4.64 -10.00
CA PRO A 82 -16.26 -3.32 -9.42
C PRO A 82 -15.71 -3.38 -7.98
N ALA A 83 -16.09 -4.38 -7.18
CA ALA A 83 -15.55 -4.55 -5.82
C ALA A 83 -14.05 -4.90 -5.84
N ILE A 84 -13.65 -5.84 -6.70
CA ILE A 84 -12.24 -6.21 -6.91
C ILE A 84 -11.46 -5.01 -7.45
N PHE A 85 -12.02 -4.29 -8.43
CA PHE A 85 -11.39 -3.09 -8.97
C PHE A 85 -11.13 -2.03 -7.89
N LEU A 86 -12.12 -1.78 -7.02
CA LEU A 86 -11.96 -0.86 -5.89
C LEU A 86 -10.88 -1.32 -4.91
N HIS A 87 -10.82 -2.62 -4.60
CA HIS A 87 -9.77 -3.18 -3.74
C HIS A 87 -8.38 -3.02 -4.36
N VAL A 88 -8.20 -3.41 -5.63
CA VAL A 88 -6.91 -3.30 -6.33
C VAL A 88 -6.49 -1.84 -6.42
N CYS A 89 -7.40 -0.94 -6.79
CA CYS A 89 -7.12 0.49 -6.85
C CYS A 89 -6.67 1.04 -5.49
N TYR A 90 -7.34 0.66 -4.40
CA TYR A 90 -6.97 1.06 -3.06
C TYR A 90 -5.58 0.53 -2.67
N LEU A 91 -5.34 -0.76 -2.85
CA LEU A 91 -4.06 -1.37 -2.52
C LEU A 91 -2.90 -0.75 -3.32
N SER A 92 -3.10 -0.53 -4.62
CA SER A 92 -2.12 0.14 -5.49
C SER A 92 -1.80 1.56 -5.02
N LEU A 93 -2.81 2.34 -4.60
CA LEU A 93 -2.60 3.68 -4.07
C LEU A 93 -1.82 3.66 -2.74
N LEU A 94 -2.11 2.71 -1.84
CA LEU A 94 -1.38 2.58 -0.58
C LEU A 94 0.07 2.15 -0.81
N LEU A 95 0.33 1.22 -1.74
CA LEU A 95 1.69 0.82 -2.13
C LEU A 95 2.47 1.98 -2.76
N ALA A 96 1.82 2.76 -3.63
CA ALA A 96 2.43 3.95 -4.20
C ALA A 96 2.77 5.00 -3.12
N ALA A 97 1.89 5.18 -2.13
CA ALA A 97 2.14 6.06 -1.00
C ALA A 97 3.27 5.53 -0.10
N LEU A 98 3.33 4.21 0.16
CA LEU A 98 4.41 3.58 0.92
C LEU A 98 5.78 3.88 0.30
N ASP A 99 5.89 3.68 -1.00
CA ASP A 99 7.11 3.91 -1.77
C ASP A 99 7.46 5.41 -1.86
N ALA A 100 6.46 6.28 -2.02
CA ALA A 100 6.66 7.72 -2.04
C ALA A 100 7.09 8.31 -0.68
N ILE A 101 6.52 7.83 0.42
CA ILE A 101 6.94 8.24 1.77
C ILE A 101 8.34 7.70 2.05
N GLY A 102 8.63 6.44 1.71
CA GLY A 102 9.97 5.86 1.87
C GLY A 102 11.05 6.64 1.14
N ARG A 103 10.76 7.13 -0.07
CA ARG A 103 11.67 8.00 -0.84
C ARG A 103 11.70 9.46 -0.38
N GLY A 104 10.93 9.83 0.65
CA GLY A 104 10.82 11.20 1.16
C GLY A 104 10.11 12.19 0.22
N THR A 105 9.47 11.71 -0.85
CA THR A 105 8.75 12.59 -1.80
C THR A 105 7.40 13.04 -1.26
N LEU A 106 6.79 12.23 -0.39
CA LEU A 106 5.58 12.59 0.36
C LEU A 106 5.92 12.75 1.85
N PRO A 107 5.49 13.85 2.49
CA PRO A 107 5.66 14.01 3.93
C PRO A 107 4.92 12.91 4.68
N ALA A 108 5.61 12.19 5.57
CA ALA A 108 5.01 11.16 6.39
C ALA A 108 3.83 11.67 7.23
N VAL A 109 3.76 12.97 7.55
CA VAL A 109 2.63 13.57 8.30
C VAL A 109 1.32 13.50 7.51
N ILE A 110 1.35 13.76 6.21
CA ILE A 110 0.18 13.63 5.34
C ILE A 110 -0.03 12.15 5.03
N GLY A 111 1.05 11.46 4.68
CA GLY A 111 1.12 10.01 4.63
C GLY A 111 0.01 9.37 3.80
N MET A 112 -0.53 8.26 4.31
CA MET A 112 -1.57 7.45 3.65
C MET A 112 -3.01 7.92 3.96
N TRP A 113 -3.20 8.83 4.92
CA TRP A 113 -4.51 9.24 5.44
C TRP A 113 -5.49 9.80 4.40
N PRO A 114 -5.08 10.64 3.43
CA PRO A 114 -6.00 11.14 2.40
C PRO A 114 -6.62 10.02 1.56
N ILE A 115 -5.90 8.91 1.35
CA ILE A 115 -6.40 7.75 0.60
C ILE A 115 -7.52 7.08 1.41
N HIS A 116 -7.31 6.85 2.71
CA HIS A 116 -8.37 6.32 3.59
C HIS A 116 -9.60 7.21 3.61
N LEU A 117 -9.41 8.52 3.73
CA LEU A 117 -10.50 9.48 3.75
C LEU A 117 -11.31 9.46 2.45
N LEU A 118 -10.63 9.41 1.30
CA LEU A 118 -11.27 9.33 -0.02
C LEU A 118 -12.17 8.09 -0.14
N PHE A 119 -11.65 6.90 0.19
CA PHE A 119 -12.42 5.65 0.09
C PHE A 119 -13.55 5.58 1.13
N LEU A 120 -13.33 6.12 2.33
CA LEU A 120 -14.36 6.22 3.36
C LEU A 120 -15.53 7.11 2.89
N LEU A 121 -15.22 8.30 2.34
CA LEU A 121 -16.22 9.21 1.79
C LEU A 121 -16.96 8.58 0.60
N LEU A 122 -16.26 7.85 -0.27
CA LEU A 122 -16.87 7.09 -1.35
C LEU A 122 -17.89 6.06 -0.81
N GLY A 123 -17.52 5.32 0.23
CA GLY A 123 -18.38 4.33 0.88
C GLY A 123 -19.62 4.91 1.52
N LEU A 124 -19.44 5.99 2.30
CA LEU A 124 -20.54 6.72 2.91
C LEU A 124 -21.46 7.32 1.83
N GLY A 125 -20.90 7.90 0.78
CA GLY A 125 -21.66 8.45 -0.35
C GLY A 125 -22.50 7.38 -1.06
N LEU A 126 -21.93 6.20 -1.34
CA LEU A 126 -22.64 5.06 -1.90
C LEU A 126 -23.77 4.58 -0.98
N LEU A 127 -23.51 4.48 0.32
CA LEU A 127 -24.50 4.07 1.32
C LEU A 127 -25.67 5.05 1.38
N MET A 128 -25.39 6.35 1.45
CA MET A 128 -26.40 7.41 1.46
C MET A 128 -27.22 7.43 0.16
N HIS A 129 -26.57 7.27 -1.00
CA HIS A 129 -27.27 7.20 -2.28
C HIS A 129 -28.23 6.01 -2.34
N ASN A 130 -27.79 4.84 -1.84
CA ASN A 130 -28.60 3.62 -1.84
C ASN A 130 -29.78 3.71 -0.86
N GLN A 131 -29.60 4.35 0.30
CA GLN A 131 -30.70 4.60 1.25
C GLN A 131 -31.78 5.52 0.64
N ARG A 132 -31.39 6.56 -0.09
CA ARG A 132 -32.35 7.46 -0.78
C ARG A 132 -33.18 6.74 -1.86
N ARG A 133 -32.65 5.69 -2.49
CA ARG A 133 -33.39 4.89 -3.48
C ARG A 133 -34.36 3.88 -2.86
N GLY A 134 -34.18 3.50 -1.59
CA GLY A 134 -35.08 2.57 -0.91
C GLY A 134 -36.34 3.20 -0.29
N MET A 135 -36.41 4.53 -0.24
CA MET A 135 -37.56 5.30 0.30
C MET A 135 -38.49 5.86 -0.80
N ARG A 136 -38.31 5.44 -2.06
CA ARG A 136 -39.20 5.74 -3.19
C ARG A 136 -39.63 4.43 -3.82
#